data_AF-A0A8H4ABN3-F1
#
_entry.id   AF-A0A8H4ABN3-F1
#
_cell.length_a   1.000
_cell.length_b   1.000
_cell.length_c   1.000
_cell.angle_alpha   90.00
_cell.angle_beta   90.00
_cell.angle_gamma   90.00
#
_symmetry.space_group_name_H-M   'P 1'
#
loop_
_entity.id
_entity.type
_entity.pdbx_description
1 polymer ?
#
loop_
_entity_poly.entity_id
_entity_poly.type
_entity_poly.pdbx_seq_one_letter_code
_entity_poly.pdbx_strand_id
1 'polypeptide(L)'
;MNSPQDNVALNEALITVHNGLQEITRNLQLVCSSLREICINNIASIREFIDFRHKILKYILVYYKEIFPLIKEMTLEIQNFMENYTSPFEEFQTEINFIIEDFRRKKKIFITTLAFHVFIQEDFKREKSDAAIHFKKLESDTQPFKDLIESVKSLVILIQTYIDSLSSIAKSFITLEEESKKMVSDCAKIKDYYTRCRDRAQLIIDNCMVCTYEFDSCKTDLSIEADNNYVRSWLNEKESRIGNRNNWLNNFLNSEKEI
;
A
#
# COMPACT_ATOMS: atom_id res chain seq x y z
N MET A 1 -15.51 -7.17 -24.59
CA MET A 1 -14.30 -6.56 -25.17
C MET A 1 -13.91 -5.43 -24.22
N ASN A 2 -12.91 -5.63 -23.38
CA ASN A 2 -12.42 -4.56 -22.50
C ASN A 2 -11.33 -3.78 -23.23
N SER A 3 -11.32 -2.47 -22.99
CA SER A 3 -10.76 -1.46 -23.87
C SER A 3 -9.34 -1.07 -23.44
N PRO A 4 -8.61 -0.26 -24.24
CA PRO A 4 -7.37 0.39 -23.85
C PRO A 4 -7.40 1.14 -22.50
N GLN A 5 -8.54 1.26 -21.81
CA GLN A 5 -8.68 1.93 -20.51
C GLN A 5 -7.98 1.20 -19.35
N ASP A 6 -7.88 -0.13 -19.33
CA ASP A 6 -7.41 -0.86 -18.13
C ASP A 6 -5.91 -0.67 -17.81
N ASN A 7 -5.07 -0.53 -18.84
CA ASN A 7 -3.64 -0.24 -18.66
C ASN A 7 -3.36 1.24 -18.38
N VAL A 8 -4.27 2.14 -18.79
CA VAL A 8 -4.21 3.57 -18.39
C VAL A 8 -4.53 3.68 -16.90
N ALA A 9 -5.55 2.95 -16.43
CA ALA A 9 -5.89 2.90 -15.01
C ALA A 9 -4.74 2.34 -14.15
N LEU A 10 -4.00 1.33 -14.63
CA LEU A 10 -2.83 0.81 -13.91
C LEU A 10 -1.73 1.87 -13.78
N ASN A 11 -1.45 2.59 -14.86
CA ASN A 11 -0.44 3.65 -14.86
C ASN A 11 -0.79 4.80 -13.91
N GLU A 12 -2.04 5.27 -13.97
CA GLU A 12 -2.56 6.31 -13.08
C GLU A 12 -2.56 5.85 -11.62
N ALA A 13 -2.89 4.58 -11.37
CA ALA A 13 -2.85 4.01 -10.03
C ALA A 13 -1.42 3.95 -9.47
N LEU A 14 -0.41 3.64 -10.29
CA LEU A 14 1.00 3.67 -9.88
C LEU A 14 1.47 5.08 -9.52
N ILE A 15 1.09 6.10 -10.29
CA ILE A 15 1.35 7.51 -9.96
C ILE A 15 0.67 7.88 -8.63
N THR A 16 -0.57 7.43 -8.43
CA THR A 16 -1.31 7.70 -7.19
C THR A 16 -0.68 7.00 -5.99
N VAL A 17 -0.18 5.77 -6.18
CA VAL A 17 0.62 5.05 -5.17
C VAL A 17 1.91 5.81 -4.87
N HIS A 18 2.64 6.29 -5.88
CA HIS A 18 3.84 7.10 -5.66
C HIS A 18 3.56 8.33 -4.79
N ASN A 19 2.59 9.15 -5.20
CA ASN A 19 2.24 10.39 -4.53
C ASN A 19 1.68 10.12 -3.13
N GLY A 20 0.77 9.16 -3.01
CA GLY A 20 0.15 8.81 -1.73
C GLY A 20 1.17 8.31 -0.71
N LEU A 21 2.22 7.63 -1.14
CA LEU A 21 3.30 7.21 -0.24
C LEU A 21 4.11 8.38 0.29
N GLN A 22 4.48 9.33 -0.59
CA GLN A 22 5.17 10.54 -0.18
C GLN A 22 4.33 11.34 0.81
N GLU A 23 3.03 11.47 0.54
CA GLU A 23 2.09 12.16 1.43
C GLU A 23 1.93 11.46 2.78
N ILE A 24 1.80 10.13 2.79
CA ILE A 24 1.76 9.33 4.03
C ILE A 24 3.06 9.52 4.82
N THR A 25 4.22 9.41 4.17
CA THR A 25 5.53 9.57 4.80
C THR A 25 5.66 10.96 5.44
N ARG A 26 5.31 12.01 4.70
CA ARG A 26 5.29 13.38 5.21
C ARG A 26 4.33 13.54 6.40
N ASN A 27 3.15 12.93 6.34
CA ASN A 27 2.20 12.97 7.46
C ASN A 27 2.70 12.21 8.69
N LEU A 28 3.34 11.06 8.51
CA LEU A 28 3.97 10.31 9.61
C LEU A 28 5.07 11.14 10.28
N GLN A 29 5.85 11.93 9.53
CA GLN A 29 6.82 12.88 10.09
C GLN A 29 6.16 14.00 10.89
N LEU A 30 5.06 14.58 10.38
CA LEU A 30 4.30 15.60 11.09
C LEU A 30 3.78 15.06 12.42
N VAL A 31 3.15 13.88 12.40
CA VAL A 31 2.68 13.18 13.61
C VAL A 31 3.84 12.95 14.59
N CYS A 32 4.99 12.44 14.12
CA CYS A 32 6.17 12.26 14.97
C CYS A 32 6.66 13.57 15.60
N SER A 33 6.66 14.66 14.82
CA SER A 33 7.12 15.97 15.27
C SER A 33 6.16 16.57 16.30
N SER A 34 4.85 16.52 16.07
CA SER A 34 3.83 16.97 17.02
C SER A 34 3.90 16.17 18.34
N LEU A 35 4.13 14.86 18.27
CA LEU A 35 4.32 14.04 19.48
C LEU A 35 5.56 14.47 20.28
N ARG A 36 6.66 14.85 19.63
CA ARG A 36 7.87 15.35 20.30
C ARG A 36 7.64 16.73 20.92
N GLU A 37 6.99 17.64 20.20
CA GLU A 37 6.68 18.99 20.67
C GLU A 37 5.85 18.96 21.97
N ILE A 38 4.81 18.14 22.01
CA ILE A 38 3.96 17.98 23.20
C ILE A 38 4.78 17.42 24.38
N CYS A 39 5.78 16.56 24.12
CA CYS A 39 6.66 16.05 25.17
C CYS A 39 7.55 17.15 25.77
N ILE A 40 8.10 18.04 24.92
CA ILE A 40 8.97 19.14 25.35
C ILE A 40 8.20 20.15 26.21
N ASN A 41 6.93 20.38 25.89
CA ASN A 41 6.07 21.35 26.59
C ASN A 41 5.57 20.86 27.97
N ASN A 42 6.12 19.78 28.55
CA ASN A 42 5.78 19.21 29.87
C ASN A 42 4.31 18.80 30.09
N ILE A 43 3.53 18.79 29.01
CA ILE A 43 2.22 18.14 28.94
C ILE A 43 2.35 16.60 29.05
N ALA A 44 3.59 16.10 28.87
CA ALA A 44 4.01 14.70 28.95
C ALA A 44 3.69 13.95 30.24
N SER A 45 3.23 14.62 31.30
CA SER A 45 2.91 13.99 32.60
C SER A 45 1.56 13.27 32.62
N ILE A 46 0.75 13.42 31.56
CA ILE A 46 -0.54 12.76 31.42
C ILE A 46 -0.30 11.33 30.92
N ARG A 47 -0.60 10.34 31.76
CA ARG A 47 -0.40 8.92 31.46
C ARG A 47 -1.08 8.50 30.16
N GLU A 48 -2.29 9.01 29.92
CA GLU A 48 -3.08 8.76 28.72
C GLU A 48 -2.36 9.24 27.45
N PHE A 49 -1.66 10.38 27.52
CA PHE A 49 -0.84 10.87 26.41
C PHE A 49 0.40 10.00 26.17
N ILE A 50 1.08 9.58 27.24
CA ILE A 50 2.23 8.66 27.13
C ILE A 50 1.79 7.36 26.44
N ASP A 51 0.66 6.79 26.85
CA ASP A 51 0.14 5.55 26.29
C ASP A 51 -0.26 5.73 24.81
N PHE A 52 -0.98 6.81 24.48
CA PHE A 52 -1.33 7.16 23.09
C PHE A 52 -0.08 7.31 22.22
N ARG A 53 0.92 8.08 22.67
CA ARG A 53 2.18 8.30 21.97
C ARG A 53 2.88 6.97 21.68
N HIS A 54 3.00 6.09 22.66
CA HIS A 54 3.65 4.79 22.48
C HIS A 54 2.96 3.94 21.41
N LYS A 55 1.61 3.91 21.41
CA LYS A 55 0.86 3.15 20.42
C LYS A 55 1.03 3.73 19.00
N ILE A 56 0.93 5.04 18.85
CA ILE A 56 1.13 5.69 17.55
C ILE A 56 2.54 5.41 17.02
N LEU A 57 3.59 5.64 17.81
CA LEU A 57 4.97 5.37 17.39
C LEU A 57 5.19 3.90 16.98
N LYS A 58 4.55 2.97 17.68
CA LYS A 58 4.57 1.53 17.36
C LYS A 58 3.95 1.23 16.00
N TYR A 59 2.82 1.85 15.65
CA TYR A 59 2.21 1.67 14.33
C TYR A 59 3.02 2.32 13.21
N ILE A 60 3.60 3.50 13.45
CA ILE A 60 4.50 4.13 12.48
C ILE A 60 5.71 3.23 12.23
N LEU A 61 6.26 2.60 13.28
CA LEU A 61 7.37 1.65 13.15
C LEU A 61 6.98 0.42 12.32
N VAL A 62 5.79 -0.16 12.54
CA VAL A 62 5.28 -1.28 11.71
C VAL A 62 5.14 -0.86 10.25
N TYR A 63 4.55 0.31 10.01
CA TYR A 63 4.38 0.83 8.65
C TYR A 63 5.71 0.92 7.92
N TYR A 64 6.72 1.48 8.60
CA TYR A 64 8.05 1.66 8.05
C TYR A 64 8.81 0.34 7.83
N LYS A 65 8.79 -0.56 8.82
CA LYS A 65 9.64 -1.76 8.81
C LYS A 65 9.08 -2.89 7.94
N GLU A 66 7.76 -2.98 7.82
CA GLU A 66 7.12 -4.14 7.23
C GLU A 66 6.25 -3.79 6.03
N ILE A 67 5.43 -2.75 6.15
CA ILE A 67 4.50 -2.38 5.09
C ILE A 67 5.25 -1.72 3.93
N PHE A 68 6.19 -0.83 4.23
CA PHE A 68 6.97 -0.10 3.23
C PHE A 68 7.82 -1.02 2.32
N PRO A 69 8.57 -2.01 2.84
CA PRO A 69 9.30 -2.95 1.98
C PRO A 69 8.39 -3.80 1.09
N LEU A 70 7.20 -4.17 1.57
CA LEU A 70 6.24 -4.94 0.77
C LEU A 70 5.67 -4.14 -0.41
N ILE A 71 5.52 -2.82 -0.27
CA ILE A 71 5.18 -1.95 -1.40
C ILE A 71 6.30 -1.96 -2.43
N LYS A 72 7.56 -1.83 -1.98
CA LYS A 72 8.73 -1.89 -2.88
C LYS A 72 8.78 -3.20 -3.65
N GLU A 73 8.60 -4.32 -2.95
CA GLU A 73 8.55 -5.64 -3.57
C GLU A 73 7.39 -5.74 -4.57
N MET A 74 6.19 -5.29 -4.20
CA MET A 74 5.03 -5.28 -5.11
C MET A 74 5.31 -4.46 -6.39
N THR A 75 5.87 -3.26 -6.27
CA THR A 75 6.21 -2.40 -7.43
C THR A 75 7.25 -3.06 -8.34
N LEU A 76 8.26 -3.72 -7.76
CA LEU A 76 9.24 -4.49 -8.53
C LEU A 76 8.57 -5.64 -9.28
N GLU A 77 7.60 -6.32 -8.68
CA GLU A 77 6.88 -7.39 -9.38
C GLU A 77 6.00 -6.89 -10.52
N ILE A 78 5.44 -5.69 -10.39
CA ILE A 78 4.74 -5.02 -11.49
C ILE A 78 5.72 -4.73 -12.63
N GLN A 79 6.90 -4.19 -12.31
CA GLN A 79 7.94 -3.91 -13.29
C GLN A 79 8.37 -5.17 -14.03
N ASN A 80 8.75 -6.22 -13.29
CA ASN A 80 9.17 -7.52 -13.84
C ASN A 80 8.09 -8.11 -14.76
N PHE A 81 6.81 -7.97 -14.40
CA PHE A 81 5.73 -8.43 -15.26
C PHE A 81 5.68 -7.66 -16.59
N MET A 82 5.82 -6.35 -16.54
CA MET A 82 5.79 -5.50 -17.73
C MET A 82 7.01 -5.68 -18.63
N GLU A 83 8.16 -6.02 -18.06
CA GLU A 83 9.39 -6.33 -18.82
C GLU A 83 9.19 -7.49 -19.80
N ASN A 84 8.32 -8.47 -19.49
CA ASN A 84 8.00 -9.56 -20.42
C ASN A 84 7.38 -9.07 -21.75
N TYR A 85 6.77 -7.88 -21.77
CA TYR A 85 6.19 -7.31 -22.98
C TYR A 85 7.21 -6.51 -23.81
N THR A 86 8.46 -6.38 -23.34
CA THR A 86 9.54 -5.73 -24.10
C THR A 86 10.19 -6.68 -25.10
N SER A 87 10.13 -7.99 -24.85
CA SER A 87 10.59 -9.04 -25.77
C SER A 87 9.70 -9.15 -27.00
N PRO A 88 10.22 -9.60 -28.17
CA PRO A 88 9.42 -9.90 -29.35
C PRO A 88 8.23 -10.83 -29.07
N PHE A 89 7.16 -10.69 -29.86
CA PHE A 89 5.91 -11.44 -29.68
C PHE A 89 6.13 -12.96 -29.66
N GLU A 90 6.99 -13.45 -30.54
CA GLU A 90 7.30 -14.87 -30.71
C GLU A 90 7.93 -15.47 -29.44
N GLU A 91 8.81 -14.70 -28.77
CA GLU A 91 9.43 -15.09 -27.51
C GLU A 91 8.40 -15.07 -26.38
N PHE A 92 7.64 -13.96 -26.28
CA PHE A 92 6.55 -13.82 -25.32
C PHE A 92 5.54 -14.98 -25.40
N GLN A 93 5.19 -15.41 -26.61
CA GLN A 93 4.25 -16.52 -26.84
C GLN A 93 4.76 -17.84 -26.25
N THR A 94 6.07 -18.08 -26.30
CA THR A 94 6.66 -19.30 -25.72
C THR A 94 6.72 -19.26 -24.19
N GLU A 95 6.72 -18.07 -23.60
CA GLU A 95 6.93 -17.86 -22.17
C GLU A 95 5.64 -17.55 -21.39
N ILE A 96 4.52 -17.26 -22.08
CA ILE A 96 3.28 -16.79 -21.46
C ILE A 96 2.77 -17.69 -20.31
N ASN A 97 2.94 -19.01 -20.42
CA ASN A 97 2.53 -19.93 -19.35
C ASN A 97 3.40 -19.77 -18.10
N PHE A 98 4.72 -19.61 -18.26
CA PHE A 98 5.63 -19.35 -17.15
C PHE A 98 5.36 -18.00 -16.50
N ILE A 99 5.07 -16.97 -17.31
CA ILE A 99 4.69 -15.63 -16.82
C ILE A 99 3.41 -15.70 -15.96
N ILE A 100 2.39 -16.43 -16.41
CA ILE A 100 1.14 -16.61 -15.65
C ILE A 100 1.40 -17.37 -14.35
N GLU A 101 2.21 -18.43 -14.36
CA GLU A 101 2.54 -19.18 -13.15
C GLU A 101 3.34 -18.36 -12.14
N ASP A 102 4.31 -17.58 -12.63
CA ASP A 102 5.10 -16.70 -11.80
C ASP A 102 4.21 -15.63 -11.13
N PHE A 103 3.30 -15.05 -11.90
CA PHE A 103 2.33 -14.10 -11.38
C PHE A 103 1.42 -14.70 -10.29
N ARG A 104 0.93 -15.93 -10.47
CA ARG A 104 0.11 -16.62 -9.45
C ARG A 104 0.86 -16.79 -8.13
N ARG A 105 2.17 -17.05 -8.18
CA ARG A 105 3.01 -17.15 -6.97
C ARG A 105 3.14 -15.78 -6.29
N LYS A 106 3.30 -14.72 -7.09
CA LYS A 106 3.50 -13.34 -6.63
C LYS A 106 2.23 -12.64 -6.17
N LYS A 107 1.05 -13.15 -6.55
CA LYS A 107 -0.27 -12.66 -6.06
C LYS A 107 -0.34 -12.56 -4.53
N LYS A 108 0.36 -13.43 -3.81
CA LYS A 108 0.44 -13.38 -2.35
C LYS A 108 1.00 -12.04 -1.83
N ILE A 109 1.96 -11.44 -2.52
CA ILE A 109 2.57 -10.16 -2.13
C ILE A 109 1.51 -9.06 -2.19
N PHE A 110 0.83 -8.89 -3.32
CA PHE A 110 -0.26 -7.91 -3.48
C PHE A 110 -1.35 -8.04 -2.40
N ILE A 111 -1.78 -9.28 -2.16
CA ILE A 111 -2.78 -9.62 -1.15
C ILE A 111 -2.31 -9.21 0.25
N THR A 112 -1.06 -9.54 0.59
CA THR A 112 -0.48 -9.27 1.90
C THR A 112 -0.26 -7.78 2.10
N THR A 113 0.29 -7.08 1.09
CA THR A 113 0.50 -5.63 1.10
C THR A 113 -0.82 -4.90 1.33
N LEU A 114 -1.88 -5.25 0.60
CA LEU A 114 -3.20 -4.64 0.77
C LEU A 114 -3.78 -4.92 2.17
N ALA A 115 -3.73 -6.17 2.63
CA ALA A 115 -4.25 -6.54 3.94
C ALA A 115 -3.55 -5.80 5.09
N PHE A 116 -2.22 -5.65 5.03
CA PHE A 116 -1.48 -4.92 6.05
C PHE A 116 -1.80 -3.42 6.06
N HIS A 117 -2.02 -2.80 4.90
CA HIS A 117 -2.50 -1.42 4.86
C HIS A 117 -3.89 -1.28 5.50
N VAL A 118 -4.79 -2.22 5.26
CA VAL A 118 -6.10 -2.23 5.91
C VAL A 118 -5.95 -2.35 7.44
N PHE A 119 -5.13 -3.28 7.93
CA PHE A 119 -4.95 -3.46 9.37
C PHE A 119 -4.30 -2.26 10.06
N ILE A 120 -3.26 -1.68 9.47
CA ILE A 120 -2.61 -0.51 10.08
C ILE A 120 -3.54 0.70 10.09
N GLN A 121 -4.41 0.81 9.08
CA GLN A 121 -5.43 1.85 9.04
C GLN A 121 -6.51 1.63 10.11
N GLU A 122 -6.97 0.39 10.33
CA GLU A 122 -7.87 0.05 11.43
C GLU A 122 -7.25 0.45 12.79
N ASP A 123 -5.96 0.18 12.96
CA ASP A 123 -5.22 0.53 14.17
C ASP A 123 -5.13 2.05 14.37
N PHE A 124 -4.81 2.84 13.32
CA PHE A 124 -4.83 4.31 13.41
C PHE A 124 -6.25 4.87 13.65
N LYS A 125 -7.29 4.31 13.01
CA LYS A 125 -8.70 4.70 13.20
C LYS A 125 -9.14 4.48 14.65
N ARG A 126 -8.75 3.36 15.26
CA ARG A 126 -9.03 3.05 16.66
C ARG A 126 -8.40 4.09 17.58
N GLU A 127 -7.09 4.35 17.45
CA GLU A 127 -6.42 5.31 18.35
C GLU A 127 -6.89 6.74 18.12
N LYS A 128 -7.24 7.13 16.89
CA LYS A 128 -7.88 8.42 16.62
C LYS A 128 -9.18 8.58 17.43
N SER A 129 -9.97 7.51 17.51
CA SER A 129 -11.25 7.51 18.20
C SER A 129 -11.06 7.54 19.72
N ASP A 130 -10.12 6.73 20.24
CA ASP A 130 -9.74 6.74 21.66
C ASP A 130 -9.19 8.12 22.06
N ALA A 131 -8.32 8.70 21.24
CA ALA A 131 -7.75 10.02 21.45
C ALA A 131 -8.83 11.13 21.50
N ALA A 132 -9.80 11.10 20.59
CA ALA A 132 -10.91 12.05 20.60
C ALA A 132 -11.77 11.93 21.87
N ILE A 133 -11.86 10.76 22.50
CA ILE A 133 -12.58 10.56 23.76
C ILE A 133 -11.76 11.08 24.95
N HIS A 134 -10.49 10.67 25.04
CA HIS A 134 -9.63 10.98 26.18
C HIS A 134 -9.13 12.42 26.18
N PHE A 135 -8.86 12.99 25.01
CA PHE A 135 -8.32 14.35 24.89
C PHE A 135 -9.40 15.41 24.65
N LYS A 136 -10.71 15.07 24.62
CA LYS A 136 -11.79 16.07 24.53
C LYS A 136 -11.72 17.17 25.61
N LYS A 137 -11.15 16.84 26.77
CA LYS A 137 -10.90 17.76 27.89
C LYS A 137 -9.58 18.55 27.79
N LEU A 138 -8.64 18.10 26.97
CA LEU A 138 -7.30 18.69 26.80
C LEU A 138 -7.18 19.49 25.48
N GLU A 139 -7.96 19.10 24.45
CA GLU A 139 -8.14 19.81 23.19
C GLU A 139 -8.66 21.24 23.40
N SER A 140 -9.44 21.52 24.44
CA SER A 140 -9.90 22.90 24.70
C SER A 140 -8.77 23.84 25.11
N ASP A 141 -7.66 23.30 25.63
CA ASP A 141 -6.71 24.10 26.43
C ASP A 141 -5.34 24.27 25.78
N THR A 142 -5.00 23.50 24.73
CA THR A 142 -3.66 23.54 24.12
C THR A 142 -3.65 23.27 22.60
N GLN A 143 -3.16 24.24 21.82
CA GLN A 143 -3.04 24.14 20.36
C GLN A 143 -2.25 22.92 19.85
N PRO A 144 -1.12 22.51 20.48
CA PRO A 144 -0.33 21.37 20.00
C PRO A 144 -1.09 20.04 19.91
N PHE A 145 -2.06 19.78 20.80
CA PHE A 145 -2.88 18.57 20.70
C PHE A 145 -3.85 18.60 19.54
N LYS A 146 -4.45 19.76 19.24
CA LYS A 146 -5.34 19.90 18.08
C LYS A 146 -4.60 19.56 16.80
N ASP A 147 -3.37 20.08 16.68
CA ASP A 147 -2.52 19.85 15.50
C ASP A 147 -2.12 18.37 15.36
N LEU A 148 -1.84 17.69 16.48
CA LEU A 148 -1.58 16.25 16.50
C LEU A 148 -2.81 15.44 16.05
N ILE A 149 -3.99 15.73 16.60
CA ILE A 149 -5.23 15.02 16.24
C ILE A 149 -5.56 15.23 14.77
N GLU A 150 -5.37 16.46 14.25
CA GLU A 150 -5.60 16.76 12.83
C GLU A 150 -4.60 16.06 11.91
N SER A 151 -3.35 15.95 12.33
CA SER A 151 -2.32 15.17 11.62
C SER A 151 -2.69 13.68 11.58
N VAL A 152 -3.15 13.10 12.70
CA VAL A 152 -3.60 11.69 12.73
C VAL A 152 -4.86 11.47 11.89
N LYS A 153 -5.82 12.42 11.88
CA LYS A 153 -6.98 12.37 10.98
C LYS A 153 -6.56 12.39 9.51
N SER A 154 -5.67 13.30 9.15
CA SER A 154 -5.14 13.43 7.79
C SER A 154 -4.45 12.13 7.35
N LEU A 155 -3.60 11.57 8.21
CA LEU A 155 -2.95 10.28 7.96
C LEU A 155 -3.94 9.14 7.69
N VAL A 156 -5.02 9.04 8.47
CA VAL A 156 -6.06 8.00 8.27
C VAL A 156 -6.72 8.11 6.89
N ILE A 157 -7.00 9.34 6.44
CA ILE A 157 -7.59 9.62 5.12
C ILE A 157 -6.61 9.25 4.03
N LEU A 158 -5.35 9.68 4.15
CA LEU A 158 -4.30 9.39 3.17
C LEU A 158 -4.07 7.89 3.00
N ILE A 159 -4.01 7.14 4.11
CA ILE A 159 -3.90 5.68 4.06
C ILE A 159 -5.14 5.06 3.38
N GLN A 160 -6.35 5.62 3.53
CA GLN A 160 -7.53 5.14 2.80
C GLN A 160 -7.35 5.31 1.29
N THR A 161 -7.02 6.52 0.85
CA THR A 161 -6.81 6.82 -0.58
C THR A 161 -5.73 5.92 -1.18
N TYR A 162 -4.70 5.63 -0.39
CA TYR A 162 -3.64 4.70 -0.77
C TYR A 162 -4.13 3.24 -0.89
N ILE A 163 -4.93 2.77 0.07
CA ILE A 163 -5.59 1.44 0.01
C ILE A 163 -6.44 1.32 -1.25
N ASP A 164 -7.21 2.35 -1.59
CA ASP A 164 -8.08 2.35 -2.76
C ASP A 164 -7.25 2.24 -4.05
N SER A 165 -6.11 2.93 -4.10
CA SER A 165 -5.16 2.88 -5.22
C SER A 165 -4.50 1.51 -5.36
N LEU A 166 -4.04 0.91 -4.26
CA LEU A 166 -3.52 -0.46 -4.24
C LEU A 166 -4.56 -1.49 -4.71
N SER A 167 -5.82 -1.28 -4.31
CA SER A 167 -6.93 -2.13 -4.73
C SER A 167 -7.17 -2.02 -6.23
N SER A 168 -7.06 -0.83 -6.80
CA SER A 168 -7.12 -0.60 -8.25
C SER A 168 -6.01 -1.36 -8.99
N ILE A 169 -4.75 -1.24 -8.53
CA ILE A 169 -3.62 -1.99 -9.09
C ILE A 169 -3.88 -3.50 -9.06
N ALA A 170 -4.31 -4.03 -7.90
CA ALA A 170 -4.58 -5.44 -7.73
C ALA A 170 -5.68 -5.93 -8.69
N LYS A 171 -6.73 -5.12 -8.91
CA LYS A 171 -7.80 -5.43 -9.87
C LYS A 171 -7.29 -5.43 -11.32
N SER A 172 -6.56 -4.40 -11.75
CA SER A 172 -5.96 -4.35 -13.09
C SER A 172 -5.09 -5.58 -13.36
N PHE A 173 -4.31 -6.00 -12.37
CA PHE A 173 -3.46 -7.18 -12.49
C PHE A 173 -4.23 -8.50 -12.54
N ILE A 174 -5.31 -8.65 -11.77
CA ILE A 174 -6.20 -9.82 -11.86
C ILE A 174 -6.82 -9.90 -13.27
N THR A 175 -7.26 -8.77 -13.82
CA THR A 175 -7.78 -8.71 -15.19
C THR A 175 -6.73 -9.14 -16.21
N LEU A 176 -5.50 -8.61 -16.11
CA LEU A 176 -4.39 -9.00 -16.98
C LEU A 176 -4.07 -10.50 -16.90
N GLU A 177 -4.10 -11.09 -15.70
CA GLU A 177 -3.91 -12.52 -15.50
C GLU A 177 -5.03 -13.35 -16.17
N GLU A 178 -6.29 -12.95 -15.99
CA GLU A 178 -7.44 -13.63 -16.61
C GLU A 178 -7.42 -13.54 -18.14
N GLU A 179 -7.06 -12.38 -18.69
CA GLU A 179 -6.92 -12.19 -20.13
C GLU A 179 -5.80 -13.08 -20.68
N SER A 180 -4.64 -13.09 -20.02
CA SER A 180 -3.51 -13.95 -20.40
C SER A 180 -3.92 -15.43 -20.44
N LYS A 181 -4.69 -15.93 -19.45
CA LYS A 181 -5.20 -17.31 -19.43
C LYS A 181 -6.16 -17.63 -20.58
N LYS A 182 -7.09 -16.71 -20.88
CA LYS A 182 -8.10 -16.90 -21.95
C LYS A 182 -7.46 -16.95 -23.34
N MET A 183 -6.25 -16.40 -23.47
CA MET A 183 -5.58 -16.24 -24.76
C MET A 183 -4.63 -17.38 -25.09
N VAL A 184 -4.16 -18.19 -24.12
CA VAL A 184 -3.37 -19.41 -24.37
C VAL A 184 -4.05 -20.37 -25.36
N SER A 185 -5.37 -20.29 -25.55
CA SER A 185 -6.16 -21.09 -26.50
C SER A 185 -6.42 -20.45 -27.88
N ASP A 186 -6.03 -19.19 -28.15
CA ASP A 186 -6.35 -18.48 -29.41
C ASP A 186 -5.22 -17.51 -29.84
N CYS A 187 -4.41 -17.93 -30.81
CA CYS A 187 -3.19 -17.24 -31.24
C CYS A 187 -3.43 -15.81 -31.79
N ALA A 188 -4.57 -15.55 -32.43
CA ALA A 188 -4.87 -14.22 -32.98
C ALA A 188 -5.17 -13.22 -31.87
N LYS A 189 -5.82 -13.66 -30.78
CA LYS A 189 -6.12 -12.82 -29.61
C LYS A 189 -4.89 -12.51 -28.77
N ILE A 190 -3.91 -13.41 -28.70
CA ILE A 190 -2.63 -13.17 -28.00
C ILE A 190 -1.90 -11.98 -28.62
N LYS A 191 -1.82 -11.89 -29.95
CA LYS A 191 -1.07 -10.83 -30.64
C LYS A 191 -1.65 -9.43 -30.39
N ASP A 192 -2.97 -9.30 -30.45
CA ASP A 192 -3.66 -8.04 -30.14
C ASP A 192 -3.44 -7.61 -28.69
N TYR A 193 -3.51 -8.55 -27.74
CA TYR A 193 -3.27 -8.27 -26.32
C TYR A 193 -1.82 -7.88 -26.04
N TYR A 194 -0.88 -8.66 -26.56
CA TYR A 194 0.54 -8.36 -26.45
C TYR A 194 0.85 -6.96 -26.97
N THR A 195 0.30 -6.58 -28.14
CA THR A 195 0.49 -5.25 -28.71
C THR A 195 -0.02 -4.16 -27.76
N ARG A 196 -1.23 -4.31 -27.23
CA ARG A 196 -1.81 -3.35 -26.26
C ARG A 196 -1.00 -3.18 -24.98
N CYS A 197 -0.42 -4.27 -24.47
CA CYS A 197 0.38 -4.24 -23.25
C CYS A 197 1.78 -3.68 -23.55
N ARG A 198 2.43 -4.14 -24.63
CA ARG A 198 3.73 -3.65 -25.09
C ARG A 198 3.75 -2.14 -25.31
N ASP A 199 2.72 -1.59 -25.96
CA ASP A 199 2.65 -0.15 -26.27
C ASP A 199 2.66 0.73 -25.01
N ARG A 200 2.43 0.15 -23.82
CA ARG A 200 2.43 0.83 -22.52
C ARG A 200 3.42 0.28 -21.52
N ALA A 201 4.02 -0.87 -21.80
CA ALA A 201 4.93 -1.56 -20.91
C ALA A 201 6.06 -0.63 -20.47
N GLN A 202 6.66 0.09 -21.43
CA GLN A 202 7.75 1.04 -21.13
C GLN A 202 7.30 2.14 -20.16
N LEU A 203 6.13 2.75 -20.38
CA LEU A 203 5.61 3.79 -19.50
C LEU A 203 5.40 3.28 -18.07
N ILE A 204 4.87 2.05 -17.93
CA ILE A 204 4.64 1.44 -16.63
C ILE A 204 5.98 1.09 -15.95
N ILE A 205 6.93 0.55 -16.70
CA ILE A 205 8.30 0.27 -16.21
C ILE A 205 8.97 1.56 -15.72
N ASP A 206 8.89 2.64 -16.49
CA ASP A 206 9.45 3.94 -16.13
C ASP A 206 8.85 4.44 -14.81
N ASN A 207 7.52 4.33 -14.64
CA ASN A 207 6.87 4.72 -13.39
C ASN A 207 7.22 3.81 -12.21
N CYS A 208 7.37 2.50 -12.44
CA CYS A 208 7.87 1.58 -11.41
C CYS A 208 9.29 1.92 -10.98
N MET A 209 10.18 2.28 -11.91
CA MET A 209 11.55 2.69 -11.60
C MET A 209 11.58 3.97 -10.76
N VAL A 210 10.78 4.98 -11.15
CA VAL A 210 10.61 6.21 -10.37
C VAL A 210 10.12 5.91 -8.96
N CYS A 211 9.05 5.11 -8.83
CA CYS A 211 8.55 4.67 -7.52
C CYS A 211 9.63 3.97 -6.70
N THR A 212 10.38 3.08 -7.33
CA THR A 212 11.38 2.25 -6.66
C THR A 212 12.54 3.07 -6.12
N TYR A 213 13.01 4.04 -6.89
CA TYR A 213 14.05 4.98 -6.47
C TYR A 213 13.61 5.80 -5.26
N GLU A 214 12.38 6.31 -5.28
CA GLU A 214 11.83 7.17 -4.23
C GLU A 214 11.44 6.41 -2.94
N PHE A 215 11.34 5.08 -2.98
CA PHE A 215 11.16 4.30 -1.75
C PHE A 215 12.34 4.50 -0.79
N ASP A 216 13.58 4.58 -1.29
CA ASP A 216 14.74 4.67 -0.42
C ASP A 216 14.92 6.09 0.16
N SER A 217 14.43 7.14 -0.52
CA SER A 217 14.39 8.52 0.03
C SER A 217 13.38 8.64 1.17
N CYS A 218 12.19 8.06 1.00
CA CYS A 218 11.17 8.01 2.06
C CYS A 218 11.63 7.22 3.30
N LYS A 219 12.58 6.28 3.14
CA LYS A 219 13.13 5.54 4.28
C LYS A 219 13.97 6.40 5.21
N THR A 220 14.73 7.35 4.68
CA THR A 220 15.60 8.21 5.52
C THR A 220 14.82 9.28 6.27
N ASP A 221 13.61 9.56 5.81
CA ASP A 221 12.74 10.62 6.30
C ASP A 221 12.06 10.28 7.64
N LEU A 222 11.96 9.01 8.02
CA LEU A 222 11.29 8.55 9.24
C LEU A 222 12.28 7.93 10.24
N SER A 223 13.07 8.78 10.92
CA SER A 223 13.95 8.33 12.02
C SER A 223 13.16 8.04 13.30
N ILE A 224 12.90 6.76 13.59
CA ILE A 224 12.23 6.27 14.80
C ILE A 224 13.06 5.15 15.42
N GLU A 225 13.20 5.16 16.76
CA GLU A 225 13.90 4.11 17.51
C GLU A 225 13.20 2.75 17.33
N ALA A 226 13.99 1.68 17.18
CA ALA A 226 13.48 0.36 16.83
C ALA A 226 13.01 -0.44 18.06
N ASP A 227 11.73 -0.79 18.11
CA ASP A 227 11.17 -1.87 18.95
C ASP A 227 10.81 -3.08 18.06
N ASN A 228 11.83 -3.85 17.68
CA ASN A 228 11.70 -5.00 16.79
C ASN A 228 10.81 -6.12 17.38
N ASN A 229 10.69 -6.20 18.70
CA ASN A 229 9.85 -7.20 19.37
C ASN A 229 8.37 -6.91 19.13
N TYR A 230 7.98 -5.64 19.22
CA TYR A 230 6.60 -5.24 18.91
C TYR A 230 6.23 -5.49 17.45
N VAL A 231 7.10 -5.08 16.51
CA VAL A 231 6.84 -5.25 15.07
C VAL A 231 6.58 -6.73 14.73
N ARG A 232 7.43 -7.62 15.23
CA ARG A 232 7.28 -9.06 15.03
C ARG A 232 6.01 -9.62 15.66
N SER A 233 5.64 -9.15 16.85
CA SER A 233 4.40 -9.56 17.50
C SER A 233 3.17 -9.11 16.70
N TRP A 234 3.17 -7.88 16.21
CA TRP A 234 2.09 -7.34 15.40
C TRP A 234 1.93 -8.14 14.10
N LEU A 235 3.04 -8.44 13.41
CA LEU A 235 3.03 -9.28 12.21
C LEU A 235 2.40 -10.65 12.46
N ASN A 236 2.90 -11.39 13.46
CA ASN A 236 2.39 -12.72 13.78
C ASN A 236 0.88 -12.70 14.06
N GLU A 237 0.41 -11.68 14.79
CA GLU A 237 -1.03 -11.49 15.06
C GLU A 237 -1.80 -11.27 13.75
N LYS A 238 -1.35 -10.38 12.87
CA LYS A 238 -2.07 -10.03 11.64
C LYS A 238 -2.00 -11.13 10.58
N GLU A 239 -0.86 -11.80 10.42
CA GLU A 239 -0.71 -12.94 9.50
C GLU A 239 -1.66 -14.09 9.87
N SER A 240 -1.83 -14.37 11.16
CA SER A 240 -2.81 -15.37 11.63
C SER A 240 -4.25 -14.99 11.23
N ARG A 241 -4.56 -13.69 11.15
CA ARG A 241 -5.85 -13.17 10.67
C ARG A 241 -5.98 -13.27 9.16
N ILE A 242 -4.89 -13.12 8.38
CA ILE A 242 -4.87 -13.29 6.92
C ILE A 242 -5.15 -14.75 6.54
N GLY A 243 -4.48 -15.70 7.19
CA GLY A 243 -4.69 -17.14 6.95
C GLY A 243 -6.16 -17.57 7.11
N ASN A 244 -6.88 -16.93 8.05
CA ASN A 244 -8.31 -17.13 8.28
C ASN A 244 -9.24 -16.28 7.36
N ARG A 245 -8.71 -15.28 6.64
CA ARG A 245 -9.47 -14.30 5.82
C ARG A 245 -9.20 -14.37 4.31
N ASN A 246 -8.60 -15.43 3.78
CA ASN A 246 -8.43 -15.60 2.31
C ASN A 246 -9.76 -15.43 1.52
N ASN A 247 -10.92 -15.73 2.14
CA ASN A 247 -12.24 -15.44 1.56
C ASN A 247 -12.62 -13.94 1.60
N TRP A 248 -12.23 -13.18 2.63
CA TRP A 248 -12.57 -11.76 2.73
C TRP A 248 -11.87 -10.91 1.69
N LEU A 249 -10.57 -11.14 1.42
CA LEU A 249 -9.85 -10.33 0.43
C LEU A 249 -10.28 -10.66 -1.00
N ASN A 250 -10.56 -11.95 -1.29
CA ASN A 250 -11.19 -12.34 -2.54
C ASN A 250 -12.58 -11.70 -2.67
N ASN A 251 -13.37 -11.63 -1.60
CA ASN A 251 -14.66 -10.92 -1.63
C ASN A 251 -14.48 -9.40 -1.77
N PHE A 252 -13.52 -8.78 -1.10
CA PHE A 252 -13.23 -7.35 -1.18
C PHE A 252 -12.78 -6.91 -2.58
N LEU A 253 -11.95 -7.73 -3.25
CA LEU A 253 -11.55 -7.49 -4.64
C LEU A 253 -12.68 -7.76 -5.63
N ASN A 254 -13.64 -8.64 -5.30
CA ASN A 254 -14.77 -9.02 -6.17
C ASN A 254 -16.10 -8.30 -5.86
N SER A 255 -16.22 -7.60 -4.73
CA SER A 255 -17.49 -7.02 -4.24
C SER A 255 -17.92 -5.74 -4.95
N GLU A 256 -17.13 -5.23 -5.89
CA GLU A 256 -17.52 -4.10 -6.75
C GLU A 256 -17.97 -4.52 -8.16
N LYS A 257 -18.29 -5.80 -8.37
CA LYS A 257 -19.05 -6.20 -9.58
C LYS A 257 -20.55 -5.82 -9.49
N GLU A 258 -20.98 -5.17 -8.42
CA GLU A 258 -22.35 -4.69 -8.22
C GLU A 258 -22.38 -3.24 -7.70
N ILE A 259 -21.96 -2.27 -8.53
CA ILE A 259 -22.52 -0.90 -8.57
C ILE A 259 -22.62 -0.47 -10.02
#